data_AF-A0A1B9GHZ7-F1
#
_entry.id   AF-A0A1B9GHZ7-F1
#
_cell.length_a   1.000
_cell.length_b   1.000
_cell.length_c   1.000
_cell.angle_alpha   90.00
_cell.angle_beta   90.00
_cell.angle_gamma   90.00
#
_symmetry.space_group_name_H-M   'P 1'
#
loop_
_entity.id
_entity.type
_entity.pdbx_description
1 polymer ?
#
loop_
_entity_poly.entity_id
_entity_poly.type
_entity_poly.pdbx_seq_one_letter_code
_entity_poly.pdbx_strand_id
1 'polypeptide(L)'
;MAATAPEQAGTSAEVQPRQPIWLRCEKKPFEHRSALTPTTAKTLIDNNFEVFVERDPQRIFDDEEFEAVGCKLVPNNEWPSAPVEVPIIGLKELPESTDPLPHTHIQFAHCYKQQGGWNDVLRRFAQGKGTLYDLEFLEDPESKRRVAAFGFHAGFAGAAAGALALAAQQKEGGKGTLKGLKPYKNEDAMVSQVSEALESVEGGKKNVKALVIGALGRCGSGAVDLFRKAGLAEENIVKWDMAETAKGGPFQEILDVDIFVNCIYLSKPIPKFITSDFIAQAGDARRLAVVVDVSCDTTNPHNPIPIYDINTTFPEPTVEVDTKGVGRRCTVVSIDHLPTLLPREASEQFSADLLPTLLKLPARASEPVWTNAEKLFKQKLEEARVEDEKLGIKA
;
A
#
# COMPACT_ATOMS: atom_id res chain seq x y z
N MET A 1 -31.17 -65.44 24.04
CA MET A 1 -31.35 -64.26 24.91
C MET A 1 -30.05 -64.10 25.69
N ALA A 2 -29.27 -63.02 25.62
CA ALA A 2 -29.49 -61.68 25.11
C ALA A 2 -28.22 -61.18 24.39
N ALA A 3 -28.41 -60.40 23.34
CA ALA A 3 -27.36 -59.67 22.66
C ALA A 3 -26.92 -58.48 23.52
N THR A 4 -25.62 -58.37 23.79
CA THR A 4 -25.01 -57.16 24.35
C THR A 4 -24.87 -56.14 23.23
N ALA A 5 -25.58 -55.02 23.36
CA ALA A 5 -25.44 -53.85 22.51
C ALA A 5 -24.05 -53.21 22.74
N PRO A 6 -23.40 -52.65 21.70
CA PRO A 6 -22.19 -51.87 21.89
C PRO A 6 -22.52 -50.52 22.55
N GLU A 7 -21.65 -50.10 23.46
CA GLU A 7 -21.62 -48.78 24.07
C GLU A 7 -21.77 -47.68 23.02
N GLN A 8 -22.72 -46.76 23.26
CA GLN A 8 -22.76 -45.48 22.58
C GLN A 8 -21.49 -44.71 22.93
N ALA A 9 -20.63 -44.50 21.93
CA ALA A 9 -19.52 -43.57 22.02
C ALA A 9 -20.07 -42.17 22.36
N GLY A 10 -19.59 -41.64 23.48
CA GLY A 10 -20.02 -40.36 24.03
C GLY A 10 -19.90 -39.21 23.05
N THR A 11 -21.01 -38.49 22.91
CA THR A 11 -21.06 -37.12 22.40
C THR A 11 -20.43 -36.17 23.41
N SER A 12 -19.27 -35.59 23.08
CA SER A 12 -18.90 -34.18 23.36
C SER A 12 -17.38 -34.00 23.20
N ALA A 13 -16.91 -33.82 21.97
CA ALA A 13 -15.69 -33.03 21.80
C ALA A 13 -16.06 -31.58 22.13
N GLU A 14 -15.44 -31.00 23.16
CA GLU A 14 -15.59 -29.58 23.47
C GLU A 14 -15.27 -28.77 22.21
N VAL A 15 -16.29 -28.17 21.60
CA VAL A 15 -16.10 -27.28 20.45
C VAL A 15 -15.35 -26.06 20.99
N GLN A 16 -14.07 -25.95 20.66
CA GLN A 16 -13.29 -24.76 21.01
C GLN A 16 -14.01 -23.52 20.47
N PRO A 17 -14.20 -22.46 21.29
CA PRO A 17 -14.86 -21.26 20.84
C PRO A 17 -14.12 -20.69 19.63
N ARG A 18 -14.87 -20.35 18.57
CA ARG A 18 -14.29 -19.75 17.37
C ARG A 18 -13.76 -18.35 17.68
N GLN A 19 -12.64 -17.97 17.08
CA GLN A 19 -12.15 -16.59 17.12
C GLN A 19 -12.93 -15.76 16.09
N PRO A 20 -13.81 -14.82 16.48
CA PRO A 20 -14.49 -13.98 15.52
C PRO A 20 -13.55 -12.90 14.98
N ILE A 21 -13.76 -12.48 13.73
CA ILE A 21 -13.14 -11.30 13.13
C ILE A 21 -14.09 -10.69 12.10
N TRP A 22 -14.16 -9.35 12.05
CA TRP A 22 -15.10 -8.62 11.20
C TRP A 22 -14.37 -7.75 10.19
N LEU A 23 -14.44 -8.11 8.92
CA LEU A 23 -13.93 -7.30 7.81
C LEU A 23 -14.92 -6.19 7.49
N ARG A 24 -14.59 -4.95 7.87
CA ARG A 24 -15.40 -3.77 7.53
C ARG A 24 -15.24 -3.37 6.08
N CYS A 25 -16.25 -2.71 5.50
CA CYS A 25 -16.13 -2.06 4.20
C CYS A 25 -15.20 -0.84 4.27
N GLU A 26 -14.58 -0.50 3.14
CA GLU A 26 -13.78 0.72 3.04
C GLU A 26 -14.65 1.92 2.70
N LYS A 27 -14.35 3.07 3.31
CA LYS A 27 -15.05 4.34 3.06
C LYS A 27 -14.23 5.34 2.28
N LYS A 28 -12.91 5.16 2.24
CA LYS A 28 -12.01 6.03 1.47
C LYS A 28 -12.33 5.87 -0.02
N PRO A 29 -12.62 6.96 -0.75
CA PRO A 29 -12.88 6.87 -2.19
C PRO A 29 -11.72 6.19 -2.91
N PHE A 30 -12.06 5.33 -3.89
CA PHE A 30 -11.10 4.59 -4.73
C PHE A 30 -10.20 3.58 -3.98
N GLU A 31 -10.52 3.25 -2.72
CA GLU A 31 -9.87 2.16 -2.00
C GLU A 31 -10.56 0.83 -2.34
N HIS A 32 -10.10 0.19 -3.42
CA HIS A 32 -10.66 -1.08 -3.89
C HIS A 32 -10.04 -2.32 -3.23
N ARG A 33 -8.97 -2.14 -2.42
CA ARG A 33 -8.27 -3.25 -1.76
C ARG A 33 -9.06 -3.76 -0.55
N SER A 34 -8.63 -4.89 -0.02
CA SER A 34 -9.17 -5.46 1.21
C SER A 34 -8.07 -6.03 2.12
N ALA A 35 -8.29 -5.96 3.44
CA ALA A 35 -7.34 -6.49 4.43
C ALA A 35 -7.37 -8.03 4.50
N LEU A 36 -8.54 -8.62 4.21
CA LEU A 36 -8.72 -10.05 4.01
C LEU A 36 -9.12 -10.29 2.56
N THR A 37 -8.67 -11.41 1.99
CA THR A 37 -9.13 -11.90 0.69
C THR A 37 -9.96 -13.16 0.89
N PRO A 38 -10.74 -13.60 -0.11
CA PRO A 38 -11.40 -14.91 -0.04
C PRO A 38 -10.41 -16.04 0.30
N THR A 39 -9.20 -15.99 -0.26
CA THR A 39 -8.12 -16.96 -0.01
C THR A 39 -7.69 -17.01 1.46
N THR A 40 -7.39 -15.85 2.06
CA THR A 40 -6.92 -15.79 3.46
C THR A 40 -8.06 -15.97 4.45
N ALA A 41 -9.27 -15.49 4.12
CA ALA A 41 -10.48 -15.72 4.91
C ALA A 41 -10.80 -17.22 5.00
N LYS A 42 -10.69 -17.96 3.89
CA LYS A 42 -10.81 -19.42 3.91
C LYS A 42 -9.81 -20.05 4.89
N THR A 43 -8.55 -19.61 4.82
CA THR A 43 -7.50 -20.15 5.71
C THR A 43 -7.79 -19.84 7.18
N LEU A 44 -8.33 -18.67 7.50
CA LEU A 44 -8.77 -18.35 8.86
C LEU A 44 -9.92 -19.27 9.31
N ILE A 45 -10.93 -19.48 8.45
CA ILE A 45 -12.06 -20.38 8.74
C ILE A 45 -11.57 -21.81 8.99
N ASP A 46 -10.65 -22.32 8.16
CA ASP A 46 -10.02 -23.63 8.33
C ASP A 46 -9.24 -23.75 9.67
N ASN A 47 -8.86 -22.61 10.26
CA ASN A 47 -8.16 -22.52 11.56
C ASN A 47 -9.09 -22.06 12.71
N ASN A 48 -10.37 -22.42 12.65
CA ASN A 48 -11.38 -22.18 13.70
C ASN A 48 -11.71 -20.69 13.96
N PHE A 49 -11.59 -19.83 12.93
CA PHE A 49 -12.13 -18.47 12.98
C PHE A 49 -13.58 -18.44 12.52
N GLU A 50 -14.31 -17.44 12.98
CA GLU A 50 -15.58 -17.01 12.43
C GLU A 50 -15.40 -15.66 11.75
N VAL A 51 -15.50 -15.63 10.41
CA VAL A 51 -15.19 -14.44 9.62
C VAL A 51 -16.48 -13.79 9.14
N PHE A 52 -16.74 -12.58 9.64
CA PHE A 52 -17.81 -11.71 9.15
C PHE A 52 -17.25 -10.77 8.10
N VAL A 53 -18.00 -10.54 7.03
CA VAL A 53 -17.58 -9.69 5.93
C VAL A 53 -18.72 -8.75 5.56
N GLU A 54 -18.46 -7.45 5.68
CA GLU A 54 -19.41 -6.47 5.16
C GLU A 54 -19.46 -6.54 3.64
N ARG A 55 -20.69 -6.54 3.11
CA ARG A 55 -20.96 -6.34 1.69
C ARG A 55 -20.38 -5.01 1.25
N ASP A 56 -19.65 -4.98 0.13
CA ASP A 56 -18.93 -3.77 -0.28
C ASP A 56 -18.82 -3.64 -1.81
N PRO A 57 -19.66 -2.81 -2.45
CA PRO A 57 -19.64 -2.64 -3.90
C PRO A 57 -18.39 -1.93 -4.43
N GLN A 58 -17.56 -1.34 -3.55
CA GLN A 58 -16.29 -0.72 -3.95
C GLN A 58 -15.15 -1.74 -4.01
N ARG A 59 -15.23 -2.85 -3.27
CA ARG A 59 -14.15 -3.82 -3.17
C ARG A 59 -13.91 -4.53 -4.50
N ILE A 60 -12.65 -4.86 -4.79
CA ILE A 60 -12.28 -5.62 -6.00
C ILE A 60 -12.75 -7.09 -5.99
N PHE A 61 -13.05 -7.62 -4.81
CA PHE A 61 -13.56 -8.96 -4.59
C PHE A 61 -15.08 -8.90 -4.50
N ASP A 62 -15.75 -9.75 -5.26
CA ASP A 62 -17.20 -9.88 -5.22
C ASP A 62 -17.62 -10.51 -3.87
N ASP A 63 -18.79 -10.14 -3.38
CA ASP A 63 -19.34 -10.68 -2.12
C ASP A 63 -19.44 -12.22 -2.16
N GLU A 64 -19.81 -12.76 -3.33
CA GLU A 64 -19.98 -14.18 -3.58
C GLU A 64 -18.66 -14.96 -3.44
N GLU A 65 -17.50 -14.33 -3.66
CA GLU A 65 -16.20 -14.98 -3.45
C GLU A 65 -15.96 -15.26 -1.96
N PHE A 66 -16.39 -14.34 -1.07
CA PHE A 66 -16.31 -14.53 0.37
C PHE A 66 -17.36 -15.53 0.88
N GLU A 67 -18.58 -15.47 0.36
CA GLU A 67 -19.64 -16.43 0.71
C GLU A 67 -19.24 -17.86 0.34
N ALA A 68 -18.63 -18.06 -0.84
CA ALA A 68 -18.21 -19.37 -1.33
C ALA A 68 -17.15 -20.06 -0.43
N VAL A 69 -16.36 -19.29 0.32
CA VAL A 69 -15.36 -19.82 1.27
C VAL A 69 -15.88 -19.96 2.70
N GLY A 70 -17.15 -19.62 2.95
CA GLY A 70 -17.83 -19.78 4.23
C GLY A 70 -17.84 -18.54 5.13
N CYS A 71 -17.53 -17.35 4.61
CA CYS A 71 -17.69 -16.11 5.37
C CYS A 71 -19.17 -15.78 5.61
N LYS A 72 -19.46 -15.14 6.74
CA LYS A 72 -20.79 -14.61 7.04
C LYS A 72 -20.92 -13.20 6.48
N LEU A 73 -21.67 -13.04 5.39
CA LEU A 73 -21.95 -11.72 4.84
C LEU A 73 -22.91 -10.94 5.74
N VAL A 74 -22.58 -9.68 5.97
CA VAL A 74 -23.37 -8.72 6.76
C VAL A 74 -23.55 -7.40 5.97
N PRO A 75 -24.63 -6.64 6.20
CA PRO A 75 -24.85 -5.34 5.56
C PRO A 75 -23.63 -4.39 5.57
N ASN A 76 -23.56 -3.53 4.56
CA ASN A 76 -22.51 -2.53 4.43
C ASN A 76 -22.53 -1.56 5.63
N ASN A 77 -21.35 -1.27 6.19
CA ASN A 77 -21.16 -0.28 7.26
C ASN A 77 -21.88 -0.60 8.58
N GLU A 78 -21.93 -1.87 8.96
CA GLU A 78 -22.62 -2.34 10.16
C GLU A 78 -21.67 -2.65 11.33
N TRP A 79 -20.36 -2.61 11.12
CA TRP A 79 -19.34 -2.83 12.16
C TRP A 79 -19.55 -2.00 13.44
N PRO A 80 -20.09 -0.75 13.44
CA PRO A 80 -20.33 -0.03 14.70
C PRO A 80 -21.34 -0.75 15.61
N SER A 81 -22.20 -1.59 15.04
CA SER A 81 -23.19 -2.42 15.74
C SER A 81 -22.72 -3.87 15.96
N ALA A 82 -21.51 -4.23 15.51
CA ALA A 82 -20.93 -5.54 15.80
C ALA A 82 -20.74 -5.71 17.32
N PRO A 83 -20.78 -6.95 17.86
CA PRO A 83 -20.46 -7.17 19.26
C PRO A 83 -19.07 -6.63 19.62
N VAL A 84 -18.95 -5.95 20.77
CA VAL A 84 -17.76 -5.17 21.14
C VAL A 84 -16.49 -6.03 21.26
N GLU A 85 -16.67 -7.31 21.62
CA GLU A 85 -15.61 -8.31 21.72
C GLU A 85 -15.05 -8.78 20.37
N VAL A 86 -15.74 -8.50 19.25
CA VAL A 86 -15.30 -8.88 17.91
C VAL A 86 -14.30 -7.85 17.37
N PRO A 87 -13.05 -8.24 17.07
CA PRO A 87 -12.10 -7.34 16.43
C PRO A 87 -12.55 -6.95 15.02
N ILE A 88 -12.48 -5.66 14.71
CA ILE A 88 -12.79 -5.08 13.41
C ILE A 88 -11.49 -4.91 12.62
N ILE A 89 -11.41 -5.52 11.44
CA ILE A 89 -10.26 -5.39 10.53
C ILE A 89 -10.67 -4.60 9.28
N GLY A 90 -9.83 -3.66 8.88
CA GLY A 90 -9.93 -2.92 7.62
C GLY A 90 -8.56 -2.39 7.22
N LEU A 91 -8.45 -1.81 6.03
CA LEU A 91 -7.21 -1.19 5.56
C LEU A 91 -7.09 0.25 6.01
N LYS A 92 -7.99 1.13 5.59
CA LYS A 92 -7.78 2.57 5.71
C LYS A 92 -8.29 3.21 7.00
N GLU A 93 -8.08 4.50 7.12
CA GLU A 93 -8.61 5.31 8.20
C GLU A 93 -10.15 5.27 8.23
N LEU A 94 -10.73 5.41 9.41
CA LEU A 94 -12.18 5.59 9.55
C LEU A 94 -12.55 7.03 9.16
N PRO A 95 -13.80 7.28 8.71
CA PRO A 95 -14.28 8.64 8.54
C PRO A 95 -14.10 9.47 9.82
N GLU A 96 -13.81 10.76 9.63
CA GLU A 96 -13.77 11.74 10.70
C GLU A 96 -15.09 11.73 11.48
N SER A 97 -15.00 11.59 12.79
CA SER A 97 -16.14 11.53 13.71
C SER A 97 -15.65 11.76 15.13
N THR A 98 -16.53 12.20 16.03
CA THR A 98 -16.30 12.28 17.47
C THR A 98 -16.81 11.05 18.23
N ASP A 99 -17.40 10.08 17.54
CA ASP A 99 -18.02 8.92 18.18
C ASP A 99 -16.94 8.03 18.83
N PRO A 100 -17.17 7.57 20.06
CA PRO A 100 -16.28 6.63 20.74
C PRO A 100 -16.08 5.35 19.94
N LEU A 101 -14.89 4.78 20.00
CA LEU A 101 -14.55 3.49 19.37
C LEU A 101 -14.36 2.43 20.47
N PRO A 102 -15.38 1.57 20.74
CA PRO A 102 -15.29 0.58 21.79
C PRO A 102 -14.61 -0.73 21.38
N HIS A 103 -14.57 -1.03 20.07
CA HIS A 103 -14.00 -2.26 19.55
C HIS A 103 -12.47 -2.25 19.55
N THR A 104 -11.90 -3.43 19.39
CA THR A 104 -10.52 -3.56 18.90
C THR A 104 -10.51 -3.38 17.38
N HIS A 105 -9.68 -2.47 16.88
CA HIS A 105 -9.48 -2.22 15.44
C HIS A 105 -8.09 -2.67 14.98
N ILE A 106 -8.03 -3.28 13.80
CA ILE A 106 -6.80 -3.61 13.06
C ILE A 106 -6.88 -2.85 11.73
N GLN A 107 -6.12 -1.76 11.60
CA GLN A 107 -6.16 -0.89 10.39
C GLN A 107 -4.92 0.00 10.27
N PHE A 108 -4.71 0.63 9.12
CA PHE A 108 -3.83 1.79 9.00
C PHE A 108 -4.60 3.03 9.49
N ALA A 109 -4.39 3.46 10.74
CA ALA A 109 -5.11 4.61 11.29
C ALA A 109 -4.41 5.95 10.99
N HIS A 110 -3.13 5.90 10.62
CA HIS A 110 -2.33 7.09 10.28
C HIS A 110 -2.38 8.17 11.38
N CYS A 111 -2.26 7.76 12.64
CA CYS A 111 -2.33 8.66 13.80
C CYS A 111 -1.12 8.60 14.74
N TYR A 112 -0.02 7.92 14.36
CA TYR A 112 1.17 7.77 15.22
C TYR A 112 2.34 8.69 14.86
N LYS A 113 2.25 9.43 13.75
CA LYS A 113 3.30 10.33 13.22
C LYS A 113 2.86 11.81 13.26
N GLN A 114 1.93 12.15 14.16
CA GLN A 114 1.39 13.50 14.33
C GLN A 114 0.79 14.11 13.04
N GLN A 115 0.12 13.28 12.26
CA GLN A 115 -0.69 13.72 11.12
C GLN A 115 -1.78 14.69 11.57
N GLY A 116 -2.35 15.50 10.66
CA GLY A 116 -3.49 16.36 11.00
C GLY A 116 -4.63 15.54 11.64
N GLY A 117 -5.14 15.98 12.80
CA GLY A 117 -6.21 15.30 13.54
C GLY A 117 -5.82 14.00 14.25
N TRP A 118 -4.53 13.67 14.36
CA TRP A 118 -4.06 12.40 14.97
C TRP A 118 -4.57 12.18 16.40
N ASN A 119 -4.60 13.24 17.21
CA ASN A 119 -5.06 13.20 18.60
C ASN A 119 -6.58 12.98 18.68
N ASP A 120 -7.36 13.54 17.74
CA ASP A 120 -8.80 13.30 17.68
C ASP A 120 -9.13 11.82 17.44
N VAL A 121 -8.39 11.15 16.54
CA VAL A 121 -8.55 9.71 16.29
C VAL A 121 -8.29 8.90 17.56
N LEU A 122 -7.21 9.20 18.27
CA LEU A 122 -6.83 8.49 19.49
C LEU A 122 -7.79 8.76 20.66
N ARG A 123 -8.33 9.98 20.75
CA ARG A 123 -9.36 10.34 21.73
C ARG A 123 -10.60 9.48 21.60
N ARG A 124 -11.05 9.16 20.38
CA ARG A 124 -12.20 8.27 20.15
C ARG A 124 -11.99 6.89 20.78
N PHE A 125 -10.79 6.32 20.63
CA PHE A 125 -10.46 5.05 21.28
C PHE A 125 -10.39 5.18 22.79
N ALA A 126 -9.81 6.27 23.32
CA ALA A 126 -9.77 6.52 24.77
C ALA A 126 -11.18 6.58 25.38
N GLN A 127 -12.09 7.33 24.74
CA GLN A 127 -13.48 7.48 25.18
C GLN A 127 -14.27 6.17 25.06
N GLY A 128 -14.03 5.40 24.00
CA GLY A 128 -14.69 4.11 23.78
C GLY A 128 -14.11 2.96 24.60
N LYS A 129 -12.91 3.14 25.18
CA LYS A 129 -12.09 2.08 25.78
C LYS A 129 -11.73 0.95 24.79
N GLY A 130 -11.70 1.27 23.50
CA GLY A 130 -11.26 0.35 22.44
C GLY A 130 -9.74 0.23 22.37
N THR A 131 -9.28 -0.55 21.40
CA THR A 131 -7.85 -0.77 21.17
C THR A 131 -7.54 -0.65 19.68
N LEU A 132 -6.37 -0.10 19.34
CA LEU A 132 -5.88 -0.05 17.98
C LEU A 132 -4.62 -0.91 17.84
N TYR A 133 -4.65 -1.87 16.91
CA TYR A 133 -3.48 -2.53 16.37
C TYR A 133 -3.20 -1.95 14.98
N ASP A 134 -2.34 -0.93 14.93
CA ASP A 134 -2.07 -0.24 13.67
C ASP A 134 -1.20 -1.11 12.75
N LEU A 135 -1.73 -1.43 11.56
CA LEU A 135 -1.08 -2.27 10.54
C LEU A 135 0.28 -1.73 10.10
N GLU A 136 0.49 -0.40 10.19
CA GLU A 136 1.77 0.24 9.87
C GLU A 136 2.89 -0.16 10.84
N PHE A 137 2.55 -0.59 12.06
CA PHE A 137 3.49 -0.86 13.15
C PHE A 137 3.41 -2.30 13.68
N LEU A 138 2.70 -3.19 12.98
CA LEU A 138 2.84 -4.63 13.21
C LEU A 138 4.19 -5.09 12.68
N GLU A 139 5.10 -5.41 13.60
CA GLU A 139 6.47 -5.79 13.29
C GLU A 139 6.77 -7.20 13.80
N ASP A 140 7.58 -7.92 13.02
CA ASP A 140 8.19 -9.15 13.46
C ASP A 140 9.13 -8.86 14.66
N PRO A 141 8.93 -9.52 15.81
CA PRO A 141 9.67 -9.21 17.04
C PRO A 141 11.18 -9.38 16.92
N GLU A 142 11.66 -10.27 16.06
CA GLU A 142 13.07 -10.61 15.89
C GLU A 142 13.75 -9.66 14.89
N SER A 143 13.23 -9.59 13.68
CA SER A 143 13.81 -8.81 12.57
C SER A 143 13.46 -7.33 12.62
N LYS A 144 12.46 -6.93 13.43
CA LYS A 144 11.87 -5.58 13.47
C LYS A 144 11.31 -5.10 12.12
N ARG A 145 11.07 -6.03 11.19
CA ARG A 145 10.48 -5.70 9.89
C ARG A 145 8.97 -5.72 10.01
N ARG A 146 8.31 -4.76 9.35
CA ARG A 146 6.85 -4.75 9.23
C ARG A 146 6.35 -6.05 8.58
N VAL A 147 5.40 -6.70 9.22
CA VAL A 147 4.89 -8.04 8.82
C VAL A 147 4.21 -8.02 7.46
N ALA A 148 3.42 -6.98 7.17
CA ALA A 148 2.70 -6.83 5.91
C ALA A 148 2.81 -5.40 5.37
N ALA A 149 3.04 -5.25 4.07
CA ALA A 149 3.06 -3.94 3.41
C ALA A 149 2.80 -4.05 1.90
N PHE A 150 2.36 -2.96 1.29
CA PHE A 150 2.04 -2.91 -0.15
C PHE A 150 3.25 -2.60 -1.06
N GLY A 151 4.48 -2.73 -0.54
CA GLY A 151 5.69 -2.23 -1.22
C GLY A 151 5.86 -2.76 -2.65
N PHE A 152 5.71 -4.07 -2.85
CA PHE A 152 5.87 -4.71 -4.17
C PHE A 152 4.92 -4.11 -5.21
N HIS A 153 3.63 -4.10 -4.92
CA HIS A 153 2.61 -3.59 -5.83
C HIS A 153 2.66 -2.07 -6.00
N ALA A 154 3.21 -1.32 -5.04
CA ALA A 154 3.49 0.10 -5.22
C ALA A 154 4.54 0.33 -6.33
N GLY A 155 5.64 -0.43 -6.30
CA GLY A 155 6.67 -0.37 -7.34
C GLY A 155 6.19 -0.90 -8.69
N PHE A 156 5.45 -2.01 -8.69
CA PHE A 156 4.87 -2.61 -9.89
C PHE A 156 3.92 -1.62 -10.60
N ALA A 157 2.95 -1.07 -9.87
CA ALA A 157 2.01 -0.09 -10.40
C ALA A 157 2.69 1.24 -10.76
N GLY A 158 3.69 1.67 -9.98
CA GLY A 158 4.48 2.87 -10.26
C GLY A 158 5.22 2.77 -11.59
N ALA A 159 5.93 1.66 -11.81
CA ALA A 159 6.60 1.40 -13.08
C ALA A 159 5.60 1.34 -14.25
N ALA A 160 4.37 0.84 -14.01
CA ALA A 160 3.32 0.77 -15.02
C ALA A 160 2.84 2.16 -15.42
N ALA A 161 2.57 3.02 -14.43
CA ALA A 161 2.24 4.41 -14.65
C ALA A 161 3.36 5.14 -15.41
N GLY A 162 4.63 4.89 -15.05
CA GLY A 162 5.78 5.46 -15.73
C GLY A 162 5.90 5.06 -17.20
N ALA A 163 5.74 3.76 -17.49
CA ALA A 163 5.76 3.22 -18.85
C ALA A 163 4.61 3.76 -19.72
N LEU A 164 3.40 3.83 -19.15
CA LEU A 164 2.23 4.39 -19.83
C LEU A 164 2.39 5.89 -20.08
N ALA A 165 2.98 6.63 -19.14
CA ALA A 165 3.29 8.03 -19.30
C ALA A 165 4.31 8.25 -20.44
N LEU A 166 5.39 7.47 -20.48
CA LEU A 166 6.39 7.54 -21.56
C LEU A 166 5.74 7.32 -22.93
N ALA A 167 4.94 6.26 -23.05
CA ALA A 167 4.23 5.96 -24.30
C ALA A 167 3.24 7.05 -24.68
N ALA A 168 2.51 7.62 -23.70
CA ALA A 168 1.57 8.70 -23.94
C ALA A 168 2.27 9.99 -24.42
N GLN A 169 3.45 10.31 -23.89
CA GLN A 169 4.23 11.48 -24.32
C GLN A 169 4.57 11.45 -25.80
N GLN A 170 4.83 10.28 -26.38
CA GLN A 170 5.21 10.16 -27.79
C GLN A 170 4.04 10.29 -28.76
N LYS A 171 2.80 10.24 -28.25
CA LYS A 171 1.61 10.55 -29.04
C LYS A 171 1.57 12.04 -29.40
N GLU A 172 0.78 12.37 -30.42
CA GLU A 172 0.52 13.76 -30.82
C GLU A 172 1.81 14.57 -31.09
N GLY A 173 2.86 13.90 -31.61
CA GLY A 173 4.13 14.54 -31.95
C GLY A 173 4.95 14.99 -30.73
N GLY A 174 4.92 14.23 -29.63
CA GLY A 174 5.66 14.56 -28.40
C GLY A 174 4.86 15.37 -27.37
N LYS A 175 3.56 15.61 -27.63
CA LYS A 175 2.70 16.48 -26.83
C LYS A 175 1.60 15.72 -26.07
N GLY A 176 1.47 14.42 -26.30
CA GLY A 176 0.45 13.62 -25.64
C GLY A 176 0.68 13.54 -24.12
N THR A 177 -0.39 13.34 -23.35
CA THR A 177 -0.33 13.20 -21.90
C THR A 177 -1.10 11.96 -21.49
N LEU A 178 -0.67 11.28 -20.43
CA LEU A 178 -1.39 10.15 -19.87
C LEU A 178 -2.73 10.63 -19.31
N LYS A 179 -3.82 10.25 -19.98
CA LYS A 179 -5.19 10.64 -19.61
C LYS A 179 -5.77 9.63 -18.64
N GLY A 180 -5.58 9.87 -17.35
CA GLY A 180 -6.17 9.08 -16.30
C GLY A 180 -5.60 7.66 -16.18
N LEU A 181 -5.74 7.10 -14.98
CA LEU A 181 -5.46 5.71 -14.65
C LEU A 181 -6.70 5.12 -13.99
N LYS A 182 -6.97 3.85 -14.27
CA LYS A 182 -8.06 3.10 -13.65
C LYS A 182 -7.51 1.81 -13.06
N PRO A 183 -8.02 1.33 -11.92
CA PRO A 183 -7.65 0.04 -11.37
C PRO A 183 -7.80 -1.07 -12.41
N TYR A 184 -6.79 -1.92 -12.49
CA TYR A 184 -6.80 -3.10 -13.34
C TYR A 184 -7.52 -4.25 -12.64
N LYS A 185 -8.18 -5.09 -13.43
CA LYS A 185 -8.84 -6.30 -12.93
C LYS A 185 -7.82 -7.31 -12.39
N ASN A 186 -6.67 -7.40 -13.05
CA ASN A 186 -5.60 -8.33 -12.71
C ASN A 186 -4.25 -7.90 -13.34
N GLU A 187 -3.19 -8.59 -12.93
CA GLU A 187 -1.82 -8.31 -13.35
C GLU A 187 -1.62 -8.48 -14.86
N ASP A 188 -2.17 -9.55 -15.45
CA ASP A 188 -2.04 -9.85 -16.88
C ASP A 188 -2.60 -8.70 -17.76
N ALA A 189 -3.73 -8.12 -17.37
CA ALA A 189 -4.31 -6.98 -18.07
C ALA A 189 -3.40 -5.74 -17.99
N MET A 190 -2.79 -5.49 -16.83
CA MET A 190 -1.82 -4.41 -16.66
C MET A 190 -0.57 -4.63 -17.51
N VAL A 191 0.04 -5.81 -17.42
CA VAL A 191 1.26 -6.16 -18.15
C VAL A 191 1.04 -6.09 -19.65
N SER A 192 -0.09 -6.61 -20.15
CA SER A 192 -0.42 -6.58 -21.57
C SER A 192 -0.52 -5.15 -22.09
N GLN A 193 -1.28 -4.29 -21.40
CA GLN A 193 -1.42 -2.88 -21.80
C GLN A 193 -0.09 -2.13 -21.74
N VAL A 194 0.73 -2.38 -20.70
CA VAL A 194 2.05 -1.76 -20.56
C VAL A 194 2.99 -2.22 -21.66
N SER A 195 3.00 -3.52 -22.00
CA SER A 195 3.84 -4.06 -23.07
C SER A 195 3.47 -3.47 -24.44
N GLU A 196 2.17 -3.39 -24.76
CA GLU A 196 1.68 -2.75 -25.98
C GLU A 196 2.04 -1.26 -26.04
N ALA A 197 1.88 -0.54 -24.93
CA ALA A 197 2.25 0.86 -24.84
C ALA A 197 3.74 1.08 -25.08
N LEU A 198 4.61 0.25 -24.49
CA LEU A 198 6.05 0.32 -24.69
C LEU A 198 6.48 -0.09 -26.11
N GLU A 199 5.75 -0.99 -26.77
CA GLU A 199 5.99 -1.32 -28.18
C GLU A 199 5.69 -0.13 -29.11
N SER A 200 4.74 0.73 -28.73
CA SER A 200 4.39 1.94 -29.48
C SER A 200 5.40 3.09 -29.37
N VAL A 201 6.36 2.98 -28.45
CA VAL A 201 7.46 3.94 -28.28
C VAL A 201 8.41 3.86 -29.49
N GLU A 202 9.00 4.98 -29.90
CA GLU A 202 9.98 5.07 -30.97
C GLU A 202 11.16 4.11 -30.75
N GLY A 203 11.34 3.19 -31.71
CA GLY A 203 12.33 2.11 -31.63
C GLY A 203 11.83 0.85 -30.90
N GLY A 204 10.58 0.85 -30.42
CA GLY A 204 9.94 -0.23 -29.67
C GLY A 204 10.48 -0.39 -28.25
N LYS A 205 9.91 -1.33 -27.48
CA LYS A 205 10.29 -1.57 -26.08
C LYS A 205 11.76 -1.95 -25.88
N LYS A 206 12.41 -2.51 -26.91
CA LYS A 206 13.87 -2.78 -26.94
C LYS A 206 14.73 -1.52 -26.82
N ASN A 207 14.17 -0.36 -27.17
CA ASN A 207 14.84 0.93 -27.09
C ASN A 207 14.41 1.73 -25.86
N VAL A 208 13.70 1.13 -24.90
CA VAL A 208 13.35 1.79 -23.63
C VAL A 208 14.33 1.36 -22.55
N LYS A 209 14.83 2.31 -21.77
CA LYS A 209 15.72 2.12 -20.63
C LYS A 209 15.07 2.67 -19.37
N ALA A 210 15.12 1.90 -18.29
CA ALA A 210 14.59 2.27 -17.00
C ALA A 210 15.67 2.17 -15.93
N LEU A 211 15.71 3.14 -15.01
CA LEU A 211 16.50 3.09 -13.79
C LEU A 211 15.55 2.91 -12.60
N VAL A 212 15.85 1.95 -11.74
CA VAL A 212 15.17 1.75 -10.45
C VAL A 212 16.17 1.97 -9.32
N ILE A 213 15.98 3.01 -8.50
CA ILE A 213 16.75 3.23 -7.27
C ILE A 213 15.98 2.63 -6.08
N GLY A 214 16.67 1.81 -5.28
CA GLY A 214 16.06 0.97 -4.23
C GLY A 214 15.64 -0.40 -4.75
N ALA A 215 16.36 -0.91 -5.76
CA ALA A 215 16.03 -2.11 -6.52
C ALA A 215 15.99 -3.40 -5.68
N LEU A 216 16.70 -3.46 -4.54
CA LEU A 216 16.72 -4.65 -3.67
C LEU A 216 15.55 -4.68 -2.68
N GLY A 217 14.83 -3.58 -2.51
CA GLY A 217 13.64 -3.49 -1.66
C GLY A 217 12.40 -4.14 -2.29
N ARG A 218 11.33 -4.27 -1.49
CA ARG A 218 10.01 -4.74 -1.99
C ARG A 218 9.50 -3.88 -3.15
N CYS A 219 9.58 -2.55 -3.01
CA CYS A 219 9.18 -1.63 -4.08
C CYS A 219 10.02 -1.82 -5.34
N GLY A 220 11.35 -1.75 -5.22
CA GLY A 220 12.22 -1.84 -6.38
C GLY A 220 12.09 -3.17 -7.12
N SER A 221 11.97 -4.28 -6.39
CA SER A 221 11.72 -5.59 -7.00
C SER A 221 10.40 -5.65 -7.78
N GLY A 222 9.32 -5.03 -7.28
CA GLY A 222 8.06 -4.91 -8.02
C GLY A 222 8.18 -4.07 -9.30
N ALA A 223 8.90 -2.95 -9.24
CA ALA A 223 9.15 -2.11 -10.43
C ALA A 223 9.96 -2.86 -11.51
N VAL A 224 11.03 -3.55 -11.07
CA VAL A 224 11.86 -4.40 -11.95
C VAL A 224 11.04 -5.53 -12.55
N ASP A 225 10.19 -6.19 -11.77
CA ASP A 225 9.38 -7.30 -12.22
C ASP A 225 8.37 -6.88 -13.30
N LEU A 226 7.70 -5.73 -13.12
CA LEU A 226 6.84 -5.19 -14.16
C LEU A 226 7.63 -4.95 -15.46
N PHE A 227 8.76 -4.23 -15.41
CA PHE A 227 9.51 -3.94 -16.63
C PHE A 227 9.93 -5.22 -17.36
N ARG A 228 10.35 -6.25 -16.62
CA ARG A 228 10.67 -7.56 -17.17
C ARG A 228 9.45 -8.22 -17.83
N LYS A 229 8.31 -8.28 -17.13
CA LYS A 229 7.06 -8.85 -17.64
C LYS A 229 6.52 -8.10 -18.86
N ALA A 230 6.70 -6.78 -18.89
CA ALA A 230 6.35 -5.93 -20.02
C ALA A 230 7.28 -6.11 -21.24
N GLY A 231 8.41 -6.82 -21.06
CA GLY A 231 9.32 -7.19 -22.15
C GLY A 231 10.48 -6.22 -22.39
N LEU A 232 10.88 -5.42 -21.40
CA LEU A 232 12.17 -4.73 -21.47
C LEU A 232 13.31 -5.76 -21.39
N ALA A 233 14.35 -5.52 -22.18
CA ALA A 233 15.58 -6.30 -22.10
C ALA A 233 16.27 -6.07 -20.74
N GLU A 234 16.86 -7.10 -20.15
CA GLU A 234 17.39 -7.04 -18.79
C GLU A 234 18.52 -6.00 -18.66
N GLU A 235 19.34 -5.84 -19.70
CA GLU A 235 20.41 -4.83 -19.81
C GLU A 235 19.88 -3.38 -19.85
N ASN A 236 18.60 -3.19 -20.17
CA ASN A 236 17.94 -1.89 -20.17
C ASN A 236 17.24 -1.57 -18.83
N ILE A 237 17.25 -2.51 -17.87
CA ILE A 237 16.71 -2.30 -16.53
C ILE A 237 17.89 -2.09 -15.58
N VAL A 238 18.28 -0.83 -15.40
CA VAL A 238 19.35 -0.43 -14.49
C VAL A 238 18.83 -0.50 -13.05
N LYS A 239 19.53 -1.25 -12.20
CA LYS A 239 19.11 -1.53 -10.81
C LYS A 239 20.13 -0.96 -9.86
N TRP A 240 19.73 0.06 -9.12
CA TRP A 240 20.57 0.75 -8.17
C TRP A 240 20.03 0.59 -6.76
N ASP A 241 20.94 0.56 -5.80
CA ASP A 241 20.64 0.55 -4.39
C ASP A 241 21.67 1.39 -3.60
N MET A 242 21.84 1.10 -2.32
CA MET A 242 22.74 1.85 -1.43
C MET A 242 24.19 1.91 -1.94
N ALA A 243 24.68 0.86 -2.62
CA ALA A 243 26.05 0.82 -3.12
C ALA A 243 26.31 1.91 -4.17
N GLU A 244 25.37 2.14 -5.08
CA GLU A 244 25.50 3.13 -6.15
C GLU A 244 25.15 4.54 -5.65
N THR A 245 24.13 4.65 -4.80
CA THR A 245 23.68 5.96 -4.28
C THR A 245 24.65 6.58 -3.25
N ALA A 246 25.52 5.78 -2.63
CA ALA A 246 26.50 6.24 -1.63
C ALA A 246 27.47 7.32 -2.13
N LYS A 247 27.70 7.42 -3.46
CA LYS A 247 28.57 8.46 -4.04
C LYS A 247 28.01 9.89 -3.90
N GLY A 248 26.72 10.03 -3.59
CA GLY A 248 26.02 11.31 -3.51
C GLY A 248 25.64 11.86 -4.89
N GLY A 249 24.43 12.43 -4.97
CA GLY A 249 23.91 13.03 -6.20
C GLY A 249 24.47 14.44 -6.49
N PRO A 250 24.08 15.05 -7.64
CA PRO A 250 23.13 14.52 -8.61
C PRO A 250 23.70 13.36 -9.44
N PHE A 251 22.84 12.49 -9.96
CA PHE A 251 23.25 11.29 -10.69
C PHE A 251 23.00 11.45 -12.19
N GLN A 252 24.08 11.46 -12.99
CA GLN A 252 23.99 11.49 -14.45
C GLN A 252 23.20 10.29 -14.99
N GLU A 253 23.31 9.14 -14.32
CA GLU A 253 22.63 7.91 -14.72
C GLU A 253 21.10 8.01 -14.70
N ILE A 254 20.53 8.96 -13.95
CA ILE A 254 19.09 9.27 -14.01
C ILE A 254 18.74 9.93 -15.35
N LEU A 255 19.63 10.76 -15.92
CA LEU A 255 19.39 11.47 -17.18
C LEU A 255 19.60 10.59 -18.42
N ASP A 256 20.30 9.46 -18.26
CA ASP A 256 20.70 8.54 -19.34
C ASP A 256 19.67 7.42 -19.62
N VAL A 257 18.55 7.40 -18.92
CA VAL A 257 17.41 6.46 -19.09
C VAL A 257 16.16 7.21 -19.55
N ASP A 258 15.10 6.52 -20.00
CA ASP A 258 13.82 7.19 -20.31
C ASP A 258 12.93 7.33 -19.08
N ILE A 259 12.95 6.31 -18.22
CA ILE A 259 12.11 6.20 -17.03
C ILE A 259 13.01 6.05 -15.80
N PHE A 260 12.82 6.90 -14.81
CA PHE A 260 13.44 6.75 -13.49
C PHE A 260 12.37 6.46 -12.45
N VAL A 261 12.50 5.34 -11.73
CA VAL A 261 11.62 4.95 -10.60
C VAL A 261 12.39 5.04 -9.30
N ASN A 262 11.95 5.91 -8.39
CA ASN A 262 12.46 5.98 -7.02
C ASN A 262 11.62 5.12 -6.07
N CYS A 263 12.29 4.19 -5.39
CA CYS A 263 11.70 3.29 -4.40
C CYS A 263 12.32 3.47 -3.01
N ILE A 264 13.04 4.56 -2.75
CA ILE A 264 13.63 4.87 -1.45
C ILE A 264 13.02 6.14 -0.86
N TYR A 265 12.50 6.04 0.36
CA TYR A 265 12.11 7.19 1.17
C TYR A 265 13.31 7.71 1.97
N LEU A 266 13.67 8.98 1.74
CA LEU A 266 14.78 9.65 2.42
C LEU A 266 14.29 11.00 2.96
N SER A 267 14.37 11.19 4.27
CA SER A 267 13.92 12.40 4.97
C SER A 267 15.04 13.16 5.67
N LYS A 268 16.29 12.70 5.57
CA LYS A 268 17.46 13.41 6.10
C LYS A 268 18.06 14.34 5.05
N PRO A 269 18.73 15.44 5.44
CA PRO A 269 19.48 16.27 4.50
C PRO A 269 20.54 15.43 3.77
N ILE A 270 20.35 15.21 2.49
CA ILE A 270 21.27 14.49 1.60
C ILE A 270 21.43 15.26 0.27
N PRO A 271 22.52 15.02 -0.48
CA PRO A 271 22.63 15.49 -1.84
C PRO A 271 21.42 15.06 -2.67
N LYS A 272 20.86 15.98 -3.45
CA LYS A 272 19.69 15.72 -4.30
C LYS A 272 20.09 14.75 -5.41
N PHE A 273 19.22 13.81 -5.73
CA PHE A 273 19.42 12.83 -6.80
C PHE A 273 19.31 13.52 -8.17
N ILE A 274 18.38 14.47 -8.29
CA ILE A 274 18.11 15.23 -9.50
C ILE A 274 17.52 16.61 -9.13
N THR A 275 17.74 17.63 -9.95
CA THR A 275 17.14 18.97 -9.80
C THR A 275 16.75 19.52 -11.17
N SER A 276 15.84 20.50 -11.21
CA SER A 276 15.46 21.18 -12.47
C SER A 276 16.67 21.83 -13.17
N ASP A 277 17.60 22.39 -12.40
CA ASP A 277 18.85 22.95 -12.94
C ASP A 277 19.72 21.89 -13.60
N PHE A 278 19.87 20.72 -12.96
CA PHE A 278 20.65 19.61 -13.50
C PHE A 278 20.01 19.04 -14.78
N ILE A 279 18.66 18.94 -14.80
CA ILE A 279 17.88 18.56 -15.99
C ILE A 279 18.09 19.55 -17.14
N ALA A 280 18.03 20.85 -16.87
CA ALA A 280 18.19 21.90 -17.88
C ALA A 280 19.63 21.96 -18.43
N GLN A 281 20.64 21.76 -17.58
CA GLN A 281 22.06 21.74 -17.98
C GLN A 281 22.38 20.61 -18.96
N ALA A 282 21.72 19.46 -18.85
CA ALA A 282 21.94 18.33 -19.75
C ALA A 282 21.46 18.57 -21.19
N GLY A 283 20.60 19.58 -21.42
CA GLY A 283 20.25 19.96 -22.78
C GLY A 283 19.50 18.86 -23.56
N ASP A 284 19.78 18.80 -24.86
CA ASP A 284 19.28 17.78 -25.78
C ASP A 284 19.94 16.41 -25.58
N ALA A 285 21.01 16.32 -24.77
CA ALA A 285 21.64 15.04 -24.45
C ALA A 285 20.84 14.20 -23.44
N ARG A 286 19.90 14.83 -22.72
CA ARG A 286 19.03 14.13 -21.75
C ARG A 286 18.05 13.19 -22.45
N ARG A 287 18.04 11.95 -22.00
CA ARG A 287 17.07 10.94 -22.41
C ARG A 287 15.82 10.90 -21.52
N LEU A 288 15.98 11.20 -20.23
CA LEU A 288 14.92 11.14 -19.22
C LEU A 288 13.67 11.88 -19.64
N ALA A 289 12.55 11.17 -19.61
CA ALA A 289 11.24 11.66 -20.00
C ALA A 289 10.20 11.51 -18.88
N VAL A 290 10.35 10.50 -18.02
CA VAL A 290 9.41 10.25 -16.92
C VAL A 290 10.16 9.91 -15.63
N VAL A 291 9.78 10.59 -14.55
CA VAL A 291 10.16 10.23 -13.18
C VAL A 291 8.93 9.66 -12.49
N VAL A 292 9.08 8.54 -11.79
CA VAL A 292 8.07 7.96 -10.92
C VAL A 292 8.65 7.95 -9.52
N ASP A 293 8.13 8.81 -8.65
CA ASP A 293 8.51 8.80 -7.25
C ASP A 293 7.50 8.00 -6.44
N VAL A 294 7.74 6.70 -6.28
CA VAL A 294 6.86 5.81 -5.49
C VAL A 294 6.92 6.16 -4.00
N SER A 295 7.99 6.83 -3.58
CA SER A 295 8.21 7.29 -2.20
C SER A 295 7.80 8.75 -2.01
N CYS A 296 6.95 9.29 -2.90
CA CYS A 296 6.57 10.69 -2.88
C CYS A 296 5.97 11.12 -1.54
N ASP A 297 6.45 12.27 -1.07
CA ASP A 297 5.99 12.93 0.14
C ASP A 297 6.25 14.42 -0.05
N THR A 298 5.21 15.16 -0.46
CA THR A 298 5.26 16.61 -0.69
C THR A 298 5.45 17.41 0.59
N THR A 299 5.32 16.79 1.76
CA THR A 299 5.59 17.41 3.06
C THR A 299 7.05 17.25 3.49
N ASN A 300 7.84 16.44 2.78
CA ASN A 300 9.24 16.16 3.13
C ASN A 300 10.16 17.36 2.79
N PRO A 301 10.71 18.08 3.79
CA PRO A 301 11.58 19.24 3.55
C PRO A 301 12.92 18.87 2.90
N HIS A 302 13.25 17.57 2.89
CA HIS A 302 14.51 17.04 2.40
C HIS A 302 14.34 16.12 1.19
N ASN A 303 13.22 16.23 0.45
CA ASN A 303 12.94 15.44 -0.76
C ASN A 303 14.18 15.34 -1.68
N PRO A 304 14.70 14.13 -1.98
CA PRO A 304 15.87 13.95 -2.84
C PRO A 304 15.61 14.28 -4.32
N ILE A 305 14.35 14.41 -4.74
CA ILE A 305 13.91 14.67 -6.11
C ILE A 305 13.07 15.96 -6.15
N PRO A 306 13.63 17.15 -5.83
CA PRO A 306 12.92 18.42 -5.75
C PRO A 306 12.65 19.00 -7.16
N ILE A 307 11.80 18.32 -7.93
CA ILE A 307 11.40 18.71 -9.30
C ILE A 307 9.86 18.77 -9.46
N TYR A 308 9.13 18.58 -8.36
CA TYR A 308 7.68 18.63 -8.26
C TYR A 308 7.27 19.01 -6.82
N ASP A 309 6.04 19.50 -6.64
CA ASP A 309 5.50 19.96 -5.35
C ASP A 309 4.04 19.51 -5.08
N ILE A 310 3.47 18.67 -5.96
CA ILE A 310 2.12 18.11 -5.80
C ILE A 310 2.13 16.57 -5.78
N ASN A 311 1.12 15.98 -5.13
CA ASN A 311 0.78 14.58 -5.31
C ASN A 311 -0.17 14.47 -6.52
N THR A 312 0.27 13.81 -7.59
CA THR A 312 -0.60 13.50 -8.73
C THR A 312 -1.67 12.48 -8.35
N THR A 313 -2.73 12.34 -9.15
CA THR A 313 -3.88 11.48 -8.85
C THR A 313 -4.17 10.53 -9.99
N PHE A 314 -5.03 9.52 -9.79
CA PHE A 314 -5.43 8.66 -10.91
C PHE A 314 -6.08 9.43 -12.07
N PRO A 315 -6.99 10.40 -11.90
CA PRO A 315 -7.49 11.21 -13.01
C PRO A 315 -6.41 12.06 -13.72
N GLU A 316 -5.45 12.59 -12.95
CA GLU A 316 -4.35 13.43 -13.43
C GLU A 316 -3.00 12.86 -12.98
N PRO A 317 -2.49 11.81 -13.67
CA PRO A 317 -1.42 10.96 -13.15
C PRO A 317 -0.01 11.52 -13.33
N THR A 318 0.14 12.64 -14.02
CA THR A 318 1.44 13.25 -14.31
C THR A 318 1.41 14.75 -14.09
N VAL A 319 2.51 15.32 -13.58
CA VAL A 319 2.77 16.76 -13.54
C VAL A 319 4.03 17.10 -14.36
N GLU A 320 4.07 18.27 -14.97
CA GLU A 320 5.25 18.75 -15.71
C GLU A 320 6.42 19.04 -14.78
N VAL A 321 7.63 18.72 -15.24
CA VAL A 321 8.88 19.23 -14.64
C VAL A 321 9.26 20.53 -15.33
N ASP A 322 9.67 21.54 -14.58
CA ASP A 322 10.28 22.74 -15.14
C ASP A 322 11.66 22.41 -15.73
N THR A 323 11.72 22.21 -17.06
CA THR A 323 12.97 21.99 -17.80
C THR A 323 13.63 23.30 -18.26
N LYS A 324 13.10 24.46 -17.86
CA LYS A 324 13.49 25.79 -18.36
C LYS A 324 13.38 25.93 -19.88
N GLY A 325 12.49 25.17 -20.51
CA GLY A 325 12.29 25.15 -21.96
C GLY A 325 13.40 24.44 -22.74
N VAL A 326 14.27 23.67 -22.08
CA VAL A 326 15.41 23.00 -22.69
C VAL A 326 15.21 21.48 -22.79
N GLY A 327 15.57 20.91 -23.93
CA GLY A 327 15.53 19.46 -24.17
C GLY A 327 14.12 18.88 -24.25
N ARG A 328 14.03 17.54 -24.13
CA ARG A 328 12.77 16.80 -24.20
C ARG A 328 11.82 17.15 -23.05
N ARG A 329 10.50 17.06 -23.24
CA ARG A 329 9.52 17.11 -22.14
C ARG A 329 9.85 16.08 -21.04
N CYS A 330 9.61 16.43 -19.79
CA CYS A 330 9.79 15.56 -18.62
C CYS A 330 8.60 15.70 -17.68
N THR A 331 8.06 14.59 -17.18
CA THR A 331 6.92 14.59 -16.25
C THR A 331 7.19 13.72 -15.03
N VAL A 332 6.53 14.02 -13.91
CA VAL A 332 6.57 13.21 -12.68
C VAL A 332 5.24 12.51 -12.44
N VAL A 333 5.30 11.24 -12.03
CA VAL A 333 4.21 10.52 -11.34
C VAL A 333 4.54 10.50 -9.84
N SER A 334 3.67 11.11 -9.03
CA SER A 334 3.78 11.24 -7.56
C SER A 334 2.46 10.82 -6.87
N ILE A 335 1.88 9.69 -7.30
CA ILE A 335 0.67 9.11 -6.71
C ILE A 335 1.04 8.36 -5.43
N ASP A 336 0.45 8.73 -4.29
CA ASP A 336 0.78 8.14 -2.97
C ASP A 336 0.04 6.83 -2.64
N HIS A 337 -0.86 6.38 -3.51
CA HIS A 337 -1.67 5.17 -3.35
C HIS A 337 -1.58 4.22 -4.54
N LEU A 338 -0.43 4.16 -5.23
CA LEU A 338 -0.17 3.30 -6.39
C LEU A 338 -0.67 1.84 -6.30
N PRO A 339 -0.60 1.13 -5.15
CA PRO A 339 -1.12 -0.24 -5.08
C PRO A 339 -2.61 -0.39 -5.39
N THR A 340 -3.43 0.67 -5.30
CA THR A 340 -4.86 0.61 -5.67
C THR A 340 -5.06 0.51 -7.18
N LEU A 341 -3.99 0.67 -7.98
CA LEU A 341 -4.03 0.44 -9.42
C LEU A 341 -4.07 -1.07 -9.75
N LEU A 342 -3.60 -1.94 -8.84
CA LEU A 342 -3.68 -3.39 -8.96
C LEU A 342 -4.25 -4.00 -7.66
N PRO A 343 -5.52 -3.72 -7.34
CA PRO A 343 -6.03 -3.89 -5.98
C PRO A 343 -6.19 -5.35 -5.57
N ARG A 344 -6.47 -6.27 -6.50
CA ARG A 344 -6.67 -7.70 -6.19
C ARG A 344 -5.36 -8.33 -5.72
N GLU A 345 -4.31 -8.27 -6.53
CA GLU A 345 -3.00 -8.85 -6.22
C GLU A 345 -2.31 -8.11 -5.06
N ALA A 346 -2.50 -6.79 -4.96
CA ALA A 346 -2.04 -6.03 -3.80
C ALA A 346 -2.69 -6.51 -2.50
N SER A 347 -3.98 -6.85 -2.53
CA SER A 347 -4.71 -7.39 -1.38
C SER A 347 -4.30 -8.82 -1.07
N GLU A 348 -4.16 -9.67 -2.08
CA GLU A 348 -3.74 -11.07 -1.88
C GLU A 348 -2.35 -11.14 -1.23
N GLN A 349 -1.37 -10.40 -1.74
CA GLN A 349 -0.04 -10.38 -1.14
C GLN A 349 -0.07 -9.79 0.28
N PHE A 350 -0.74 -8.65 0.48
CA PHE A 350 -0.81 -8.03 1.80
C PHE A 350 -1.48 -8.94 2.82
N SER A 351 -2.59 -9.56 2.45
CA SER A 351 -3.33 -10.44 3.33
C SER A 351 -2.55 -11.73 3.62
N ALA A 352 -1.86 -12.29 2.62
CA ALA A 352 -1.00 -13.45 2.80
C ALA A 352 0.17 -13.16 3.77
N ASP A 353 0.80 -11.99 3.63
CA ASP A 353 1.87 -11.54 4.55
C ASP A 353 1.34 -11.33 5.98
N LEU A 354 0.09 -10.85 6.13
CA LEU A 354 -0.55 -10.58 7.41
C LEU A 354 -1.09 -11.86 8.08
N LEU A 355 -1.43 -12.88 7.30
CA LEU A 355 -2.10 -14.11 7.76
C LEU A 355 -1.38 -14.82 8.91
N PRO A 356 -0.04 -15.02 8.91
CA PRO A 356 0.66 -15.62 10.06
C PRO A 356 0.45 -14.86 11.37
N THR A 357 0.33 -13.54 11.30
CA THR A 357 0.04 -12.68 12.46
C THR A 357 -1.43 -12.81 12.88
N LEU A 358 -2.37 -12.88 11.94
CA LEU A 358 -3.80 -13.09 12.25
C LEU A 358 -4.09 -14.44 12.89
N LEU A 359 -3.43 -15.51 12.46
CA LEU A 359 -3.56 -16.84 13.07
C LEU A 359 -3.17 -16.84 14.56
N LYS A 360 -2.36 -15.87 14.99
CA LYS A 360 -1.92 -15.66 16.38
C LYS A 360 -2.85 -14.73 17.17
N LEU A 361 -3.88 -14.16 16.56
CA LEU A 361 -4.84 -13.24 17.21
C LEU A 361 -5.56 -13.84 18.45
N PRO A 362 -5.90 -15.14 18.51
CA PRO A 362 -6.46 -15.75 19.71
C PRO A 362 -5.52 -15.62 20.93
N ALA A 363 -4.20 -15.65 20.69
CA ALA A 363 -3.15 -15.53 21.70
C ALA A 363 -2.56 -14.10 21.79
N ARG A 364 -3.26 -13.08 21.29
CA ARG A 364 -2.77 -11.69 21.24
C ARG A 364 -2.29 -11.10 22.57
N ALA A 365 -2.78 -11.61 23.70
CA ALA A 365 -2.35 -11.19 25.04
C ALA A 365 -0.93 -11.64 25.40
N SER A 366 -0.39 -12.65 24.73
CA SER A 366 0.97 -13.19 24.97
C SER A 366 1.88 -13.13 23.73
N GLU A 367 1.31 -12.98 22.53
CA GLU A 367 2.06 -12.94 21.28
C GLU A 367 2.78 -11.60 21.11
N PRO A 368 4.13 -11.58 20.97
CA PRO A 368 4.89 -10.34 20.99
C PRO A 368 4.51 -9.34 19.89
N VAL A 369 4.11 -9.81 18.71
CA VAL A 369 3.64 -8.92 17.62
C VAL A 369 2.44 -8.07 18.05
N TRP A 370 1.50 -8.66 18.79
CA TRP A 370 0.29 -7.99 19.26
C TRP A 370 0.52 -7.18 20.54
N THR A 371 1.27 -7.74 21.50
CA THR A 371 1.56 -7.03 22.76
C THR A 371 2.46 -5.80 22.55
N ASN A 372 3.40 -5.86 21.61
CA ASN A 372 4.20 -4.69 21.22
C ASN A 372 3.33 -3.61 20.56
N ALA A 373 2.39 -4.01 19.70
CA ALA A 373 1.45 -3.07 19.08
C ALA A 373 0.53 -2.41 20.11
N GLU A 374 0.01 -3.17 21.08
CA GLU A 374 -0.79 -2.62 22.18
C GLU A 374 0.00 -1.64 23.05
N LYS A 375 1.27 -1.97 23.33
CA LYS A 375 2.17 -1.09 24.10
C LYS A 375 2.39 0.22 23.36
N LEU A 376 2.64 0.17 22.05
CA LEU A 376 2.79 1.37 21.22
C LEU A 376 1.50 2.19 21.20
N PHE A 377 0.34 1.54 21.04
CA PHE A 377 -0.96 2.21 21.11
C PHE A 377 -1.17 2.94 22.44
N LYS A 378 -0.89 2.31 23.58
CA LYS A 378 -0.99 2.94 24.90
C LYS A 378 -0.05 4.12 25.07
N GLN A 379 1.17 4.02 24.56
CA GLN A 379 2.10 5.16 24.52
C GLN A 379 1.50 6.32 23.71
N LYS A 380 0.93 6.03 22.54
CA LYS A 380 0.36 7.04 21.64
C LYS A 380 -0.92 7.68 22.20
N LEU A 381 -1.74 6.91 22.93
CA LEU A 381 -2.87 7.44 23.69
C LEU A 381 -2.41 8.49 24.71
N GLU A 382 -1.33 8.22 25.45
CA GLU A 382 -0.80 9.17 26.43
C GLU A 382 -0.23 10.43 25.75
N GLU A 383 0.49 10.27 24.63
CA GLU A 383 0.93 11.40 23.82
C GLU A 383 -0.25 12.27 23.35
N ALA A 384 -1.34 11.65 22.89
CA ALA A 384 -2.55 12.37 22.45
C ALA A 384 -3.25 13.08 23.62
N ARG A 385 -3.35 12.43 24.78
CA ARG A 385 -3.93 13.01 26.00
C ARG A 385 -3.18 14.28 26.43
N VAL A 386 -1.85 14.23 26.42
CA VAL A 386 -1.00 15.39 26.73
C VAL A 386 -1.18 16.50 25.69
N GLU A 387 -1.36 16.17 24.42
CA GLU A 387 -1.62 17.15 23.38
C GLU A 387 -3.00 17.83 23.56
N ASP A 388 -4.03 17.05 23.85
CA ASP A 388 -5.37 17.56 24.14
C ASP A 388 -5.37 18.52 25.34
N GLU A 389 -4.62 18.20 26.40
CA GLU A 389 -4.45 19.09 27.56
C GLU A 389 -3.82 20.43 27.18
N LYS A 390 -2.81 20.44 26.31
CA LYS A 390 -2.20 21.70 25.82
C LYS A 390 -3.19 22.52 25.00
N LEU A 391 -4.10 21.86 24.29
CA LEU A 391 -5.16 22.48 23.50
C LEU A 391 -6.39 22.87 24.34
N GLY A 392 -6.40 22.59 25.66
CA GLY A 392 -7.51 22.88 26.55
C GLY A 392 -8.72 21.96 26.34
N ILE A 393 -8.54 20.83 25.65
CA ILE A 393 -9.57 19.82 25.42
C ILE A 393 -9.51 18.85 26.59
N LYS A 394 -10.64 18.67 27.30
CA LYS A 394 -10.73 17.65 28.35
C LYS A 394 -10.92 16.27 27.71
N ALA A 395 -10.04 15.35 28.08
CA ALA A 395 -10.05 13.95 27.65
C ALA A 395 -11.38 13.24 27.95
#